data_AF-A0A815AE69-F1
#
_entry.id   AF-A0A815AE69-F1
#
_cell.length_a   1.000
_cell.length_b   1.000
_cell.length_c   1.000
_cell.angle_alpha   90.00
_cell.angle_beta   90.00
_cell.angle_gamma   90.00
#
_symmetry.space_group_name_H-M   'P 1'
#
loop_
_entity.id
_entity.type
_entity.pdbx_description
1 polymer ?
#
loop_
_entity_poly.entity_id
_entity_poly.type
_entity_poly.pdbx_seq_one_letter_code
_entity_poly.pdbx_strand_id
1 'polypeptide(L)'
;MDIASQTLNVYIAVGVLSGLGFIIALIRTWKWFLRSGKEIVDLGTIAIFTFHLIGIIGTVILLVTAGASVWWLLIIKKQYENISYGDISSFENLIKFFLIISFVLKTIDIIHLIVRQTRIEIFFMDWERTKIDYHKISVWRTNFVANEFNEIQTYRRINVTLKLFFVLFFLKVVNLESLSCVNNEFTLSTSPTNCTEYNPIFRTGIGFITLSGTSIIQYLAFTLFYQRIIADKIINFIDLCSVSNISVFILDQYYHGYYIHGRSPHGKTDVNIKEIIMNLHREENQTIGTRGLQDNSDEQIFIMKINRNFRKQYELLFRNYYSYIGPRKTREDTERYTDMLLQSYQNLNGFLCAFIDHSLASYKYFIRNRYFLEKIFNYEFQARASTELDGITDNILYPDNEKTFTKTLFYGEESSLFIWNIVTFLFIDALASNYILATVITYILNSIFTGIRKSFGRRNLSRKTLIPRNFLI
;
A
#
# COMPACT_ATOMS: atom_id res chain seq x y z
N MET A 1 1.35 -39.46 19.71
CA MET A 1 2.30 -38.37 19.38
C MET A 1 2.61 -37.60 20.64
N ASP A 2 3.88 -37.25 20.87
CA ASP A 2 4.28 -36.49 22.05
C ASP A 2 4.04 -34.98 21.83
N ILE A 3 3.16 -34.39 22.65
CA ILE A 3 2.80 -32.97 22.60
C ILE A 3 3.95 -32.08 23.10
N ALA A 4 4.82 -32.59 23.98
CA ALA A 4 6.03 -31.89 24.39
C ALA A 4 7.00 -31.71 23.21
N SER A 5 7.11 -32.72 22.34
CA SER A 5 7.88 -32.59 21.10
C SER A 5 7.26 -31.56 20.13
N GLN A 6 5.93 -31.49 20.03
CA GLN A 6 5.27 -30.52 19.14
C GLN A 6 5.35 -29.08 19.63
N THR A 7 5.15 -28.85 20.93
CA THR A 7 5.35 -27.53 21.53
C THR A 7 6.79 -27.06 21.30
N LEU A 8 7.79 -27.93 21.52
CA LEU A 8 9.19 -27.64 21.23
C LEU A 8 9.42 -27.28 19.74
N ASN A 9 8.83 -28.04 18.82
CA ASN A 9 8.95 -27.77 17.37
C ASN A 9 8.38 -26.39 17.00
N VAL A 10 7.25 -25.99 17.59
CA VAL A 10 6.66 -24.65 17.38
C VAL A 10 7.61 -23.56 17.89
N TYR A 11 8.19 -23.71 19.09
CA TYR A 11 9.16 -22.74 19.62
C TYR A 11 10.41 -22.62 18.73
N ILE A 12 10.96 -23.75 18.27
CA ILE A 12 12.10 -23.78 17.36
C ILE A 12 11.76 -23.08 16.04
N ALA A 13 10.61 -23.40 15.44
CA ALA A 13 10.16 -22.79 14.18
C ALA A 13 9.99 -21.27 14.31
N VAL A 14 9.36 -20.79 15.39
CA VAL A 14 9.25 -19.35 15.66
C VAL A 14 10.63 -18.72 15.81
N GLY A 15 11.55 -19.35 16.55
CA GLY A 15 12.91 -18.84 16.77
C GLY A 15 13.71 -18.71 15.47
N VAL A 16 13.77 -19.78 14.67
CA VAL A 16 14.51 -19.82 13.41
C VAL A 16 13.95 -18.81 12.39
N LEU A 17 12.63 -18.80 12.19
CA LEU A 17 11.99 -17.88 11.25
C LEU A 17 12.05 -16.42 11.73
N SER A 18 12.06 -16.17 13.03
CA SER A 18 12.28 -14.82 13.58
C SER A 18 13.71 -14.35 13.35
N GLY A 19 14.70 -15.25 13.38
CA GLY A 19 16.09 -14.94 13.00
C GLY A 19 16.21 -14.50 11.54
N LEU A 20 15.55 -15.21 10.61
CA LEU A 20 15.44 -14.76 9.21
C LEU A 20 14.67 -13.45 9.10
N GLY A 21 13.61 -13.29 9.89
CA GLY A 21 12.81 -12.08 9.97
C GLY A 21 13.60 -10.85 10.40
N PHE A 22 14.56 -11.03 11.31
CA PHE A 22 15.48 -9.97 11.75
C PHE A 22 16.35 -9.46 10.60
N ILE A 23 16.89 -10.36 9.77
CA ILE A 23 17.68 -9.99 8.58
C ILE A 23 16.81 -9.20 7.59
N ILE A 24 15.57 -9.64 7.35
CA ILE A 24 14.63 -8.93 6.47
C ILE A 24 14.30 -7.53 7.04
N ALA A 25 14.13 -7.40 8.36
CA ALA A 25 13.90 -6.13 9.03
C ALA A 25 15.09 -5.17 8.85
N LEU A 26 16.33 -5.69 8.95
CA LEU A 26 17.54 -4.92 8.70
C LEU A 26 17.59 -4.43 7.26
N ILE A 27 17.32 -5.28 6.27
CA ILE A 27 17.33 -4.89 4.84
C ILE A 27 16.28 -3.78 4.58
N ARG A 28 15.06 -3.93 5.12
CA ARG A 28 14.00 -2.92 4.98
C ARG A 28 14.38 -1.58 5.62
N THR A 29 14.99 -1.63 6.80
CA THR A 29 15.44 -0.43 7.52
C THR A 29 16.60 0.23 6.81
N TRP A 30 17.57 -0.55 6.32
CA TRP A 30 18.72 -0.04 5.57
C TRP A 30 18.28 0.69 4.30
N LYS A 31 17.32 0.11 3.57
CA LYS A 31 16.68 0.75 2.43
C LYS A 31 16.02 2.08 2.81
N TRP A 32 15.24 2.09 3.90
CA TRP A 32 14.60 3.32 4.38
C TRP A 32 15.62 4.38 4.81
N PHE A 33 16.68 3.98 5.49
CA PHE A 33 17.75 4.83 5.99
C PHE A 33 18.44 5.59 4.83
N LEU A 34 18.79 4.87 3.77
CA LEU A 34 19.43 5.45 2.59
C LEU A 34 18.51 6.41 1.84
N ARG A 35 17.24 6.04 1.67
CA ARG A 35 16.22 6.89 1.01
C ARG A 35 15.84 8.11 1.85
N SER A 36 16.06 8.05 3.16
CA SER A 36 15.87 9.18 4.08
C SER A 36 17.06 10.14 4.06
N GLY A 37 18.19 9.75 3.48
CA GLY A 37 19.34 10.63 3.37
C GLY A 37 20.10 10.87 4.67
N LYS A 38 19.89 9.99 5.66
CA LYS A 38 20.59 10.10 6.95
C LYS A 38 22.01 9.60 6.80
N GLU A 39 22.93 10.30 7.44
CA GLU A 39 24.34 9.92 7.49
C GLU A 39 24.65 9.06 8.72
N ILE A 40 23.89 9.25 9.81
CA ILE A 40 24.09 8.59 11.11
C ILE A 40 22.81 7.86 11.53
N VAL A 41 22.97 6.67 12.10
CA VAL A 41 21.87 5.91 12.71
C VAL A 41 21.42 6.65 13.98
N ASP A 42 20.24 7.26 13.91
CA ASP A 42 19.61 7.97 15.01
C ASP A 42 18.53 7.12 15.70
N LEU A 43 18.00 7.63 16.82
CA LEU A 43 16.89 6.98 17.54
C LEU A 43 15.67 6.73 16.64
N GLY A 44 15.42 7.62 15.66
CA GLY A 44 14.36 7.43 14.67
C GLY A 44 14.59 6.23 13.76
N THR A 45 15.83 5.96 13.35
CA THR A 45 16.19 4.77 12.55
C THR A 45 15.99 3.49 13.37
N ILE A 46 16.37 3.51 14.65
CA ILE A 46 16.14 2.39 15.58
C ILE A 46 14.63 2.14 15.74
N ALA A 47 13.82 3.18 15.93
CA ALA A 47 12.37 3.03 16.05
C ALA A 47 11.75 2.39 14.79
N ILE A 48 12.21 2.77 13.59
CA ILE A 48 11.72 2.21 12.33
C ILE A 48 12.13 0.76 12.16
N PHE A 49 13.35 0.41 12.57
CA PHE A 49 13.76 -0.98 12.66
C PHE A 49 12.83 -1.79 13.57
N THR A 50 12.50 -1.26 14.75
CA THR A 50 11.58 -1.91 15.69
C THR A 50 10.20 -2.12 15.08
N PHE A 51 9.64 -1.13 14.37
CA PHE A 51 8.34 -1.29 13.69
C PHE A 51 8.39 -2.35 12.58
N HIS A 52 9.47 -2.38 11.78
CA HIS A 52 9.65 -3.42 10.77
C HIS A 52 9.79 -4.81 11.38
N LEU A 53 10.53 -4.93 12.48
CA LEU A 53 10.71 -6.18 13.21
C LEU A 53 9.39 -6.69 13.79
N ILE A 54 8.62 -5.81 14.45
CA ILE A 54 7.28 -6.11 15.01
C ILE A 54 6.35 -6.69 13.94
N GLY A 55 6.28 -6.05 12.76
CA GLY A 55 5.42 -6.52 11.67
C GLY A 55 5.82 -7.89 11.12
N ILE A 56 7.13 -8.14 11.00
CA ILE A 56 7.67 -9.42 10.51
C ILE A 56 7.47 -10.53 11.54
N ILE A 57 7.82 -10.29 12.81
CA ILE A 57 7.62 -11.27 13.90
C ILE A 57 6.14 -11.62 14.04
N GLY A 58 5.24 -10.62 14.02
CA GLY A 58 3.80 -10.88 14.08
C GLY A 58 3.31 -11.78 12.93
N THR A 59 3.89 -11.63 11.74
CA THR A 59 3.59 -12.49 10.58
C THR A 59 4.16 -13.91 10.75
N VAL A 60 5.39 -14.04 11.23
CA VAL A 60 6.03 -15.33 11.51
C VAL A 60 5.21 -16.12 12.54
N ILE A 61 4.84 -15.50 13.65
CA ILE A 61 4.03 -16.13 14.71
C ILE A 61 2.70 -16.63 14.14
N LEU A 62 2.02 -15.85 13.30
CA LEU A 62 0.80 -16.29 12.64
C LEU A 62 1.05 -17.52 11.75
N LEU A 63 2.07 -17.47 10.89
CA LEU A 63 2.31 -18.55 9.93
C LEU A 63 2.68 -19.86 10.63
N VAL A 64 3.47 -19.80 11.70
CA VAL A 64 3.81 -20.99 12.50
C VAL A 64 2.59 -21.51 13.26
N THR A 65 1.81 -20.66 13.93
CA THR A 65 0.63 -21.10 14.69
C THR A 65 -0.46 -21.67 13.80
N ALA A 66 -0.77 -20.99 12.70
CA ALA A 66 -1.74 -21.47 11.72
C ALA A 66 -1.24 -22.73 11.01
N GLY A 67 0.04 -22.78 10.64
CA GLY A 67 0.67 -23.96 10.03
C GLY A 67 0.63 -25.17 10.95
N ALA A 68 0.95 -25.00 12.24
CA ALA A 68 0.86 -26.05 13.25
C ALA A 68 -0.59 -26.54 13.44
N SER A 69 -1.55 -25.61 13.45
CA SER A 69 -2.98 -25.92 13.57
C SER A 69 -3.50 -26.73 12.38
N VAL A 70 -3.08 -26.37 11.16
CA VAL A 70 -3.40 -27.10 9.92
C VAL A 70 -2.73 -28.47 9.91
N TRP A 71 -1.46 -28.55 10.30
CA TRP A 71 -0.73 -29.80 10.35
C TRP A 71 -1.36 -30.79 11.35
N TRP A 72 -1.74 -30.31 12.53
CA TRP A 72 -2.44 -31.10 13.55
C TRP A 72 -3.79 -31.61 13.03
N LEU A 73 -4.54 -30.75 12.33
CA LEU A 73 -5.80 -31.12 11.69
C LEU A 73 -5.61 -32.26 10.67
N LEU A 74 -4.60 -32.16 9.80
CA LEU A 74 -4.36 -33.14 8.74
C LEU A 74 -3.93 -34.50 9.29
N ILE A 75 -3.08 -34.53 10.32
CA ILE A 75 -2.57 -35.79 10.88
C ILE A 75 -3.64 -36.52 11.67
N ILE A 76 -4.36 -35.82 12.56
CA ILE A 76 -5.36 -36.47 13.40
C ILE A 76 -6.51 -37.02 12.54
N LYS A 77 -6.93 -36.27 11.52
CA LYS A 77 -7.97 -36.76 10.60
C LYS A 77 -7.51 -37.93 9.72
N LYS A 78 -6.19 -38.19 9.62
CA LYS A 78 -5.63 -39.31 8.84
C LYS A 78 -5.32 -40.55 9.71
N GLN A 79 -5.23 -40.40 11.03
CA GLN A 79 -4.93 -41.48 11.96
C GLN A 79 -6.23 -42.12 12.49
N TYR A 80 -6.37 -43.44 12.35
CA TYR A 80 -7.52 -44.22 12.83
C TYR A 80 -7.46 -44.57 14.33
N GLU A 81 -6.39 -44.20 15.05
CA GLU A 81 -6.20 -44.57 16.46
C GLU A 81 -6.34 -43.38 17.41
N ASN A 82 -7.10 -43.60 18.49
CA ASN A 82 -7.43 -42.64 19.53
C ASN A 82 -6.18 -42.08 20.24
N ILE A 83 -5.82 -40.84 19.93
CA ILE A 83 -4.80 -40.10 20.67
C ILE A 83 -5.38 -39.70 22.03
N SER A 84 -4.61 -39.91 23.11
CA SER A 84 -4.99 -39.53 24.47
C SER A 84 -5.14 -38.00 24.60
N TYR A 85 -6.31 -37.54 25.05
CA TYR A 85 -6.74 -36.13 25.03
C TYR A 85 -6.16 -35.25 26.16
N GLY A 86 -5.39 -35.81 27.10
CA GLY A 86 -4.98 -35.14 28.34
C GLY A 86 -4.05 -33.92 28.18
N ASP A 87 -3.17 -33.93 27.17
CA ASP A 87 -2.14 -32.87 26.99
C ASP A 87 -2.52 -31.78 25.97
N ILE A 88 -3.72 -31.84 25.39
CA ILE A 88 -4.17 -30.91 24.33
C ILE A 88 -4.38 -29.49 24.86
N SER A 89 -4.78 -29.34 26.12
CA SER A 89 -5.10 -28.04 26.75
C SER A 89 -3.89 -27.10 26.84
N SER A 90 -2.71 -27.63 27.13
CA SER A 90 -1.44 -26.87 27.18
C SER A 90 -1.07 -26.32 25.80
N PHE A 91 -1.22 -27.14 24.76
CA PHE A 91 -0.93 -26.72 23.38
C PHE A 91 -1.99 -25.73 22.84
N GLU A 92 -3.26 -25.93 23.20
CA GLU A 92 -4.33 -24.98 22.88
C GLU A 92 -4.05 -23.59 23.46
N ASN A 93 -3.66 -23.53 24.74
CA ASN A 93 -3.30 -22.27 25.40
C ASN A 93 -2.11 -21.59 24.73
N LEU A 94 -1.12 -22.37 24.26
CA LEU A 94 0.01 -21.86 23.49
C LEU A 94 -0.44 -21.21 22.17
N ILE A 95 -1.31 -21.87 21.41
CA ILE A 95 -1.84 -21.33 20.15
C ILE A 95 -2.63 -20.04 20.40
N LYS A 96 -3.51 -20.03 21.42
CA LYS A 96 -4.27 -18.82 21.80
C LYS A 96 -3.33 -17.67 22.16
N PHE A 97 -2.32 -17.93 22.99
CA PHE A 97 -1.34 -16.93 23.39
C PHE A 97 -0.59 -16.32 22.20
N PHE A 98 -0.12 -17.15 21.28
CA PHE A 98 0.56 -16.67 20.09
C PHE A 98 -0.35 -15.92 19.10
N LEU A 99 -1.63 -16.29 18.98
CA LEU A 99 -2.60 -15.53 18.20
C LEU A 99 -2.83 -14.13 18.80
N ILE A 100 -2.91 -14.02 20.13
CA ILE A 100 -3.02 -12.73 20.83
C ILE A 100 -1.80 -11.85 20.53
N ILE A 101 -0.58 -12.39 20.67
CA ILE A 101 0.66 -11.65 20.37
C ILE A 101 0.69 -11.22 18.91
N SER A 102 0.40 -12.14 17.98
CA SER A 102 0.38 -11.85 16.55
C SER A 102 -0.61 -10.72 16.24
N PHE A 103 -1.80 -10.74 16.85
CA PHE A 103 -2.82 -9.70 16.67
C PHE A 103 -2.33 -8.33 17.13
N VAL A 104 -1.72 -8.24 18.32
CA VAL A 104 -1.18 -6.98 18.84
C VAL A 104 -0.08 -6.44 17.93
N LEU A 105 0.91 -7.28 17.59
CA LEU A 105 2.04 -6.89 16.75
C LEU A 105 1.58 -6.45 15.35
N LYS A 106 0.67 -7.20 14.71
CA LYS A 106 0.14 -6.84 13.39
C LYS A 106 -0.76 -5.60 13.42
N THR A 107 -1.45 -5.34 14.51
CA THR A 107 -2.23 -4.11 14.67
C THR A 107 -1.31 -2.89 14.74
N ILE A 108 -0.21 -2.98 15.49
CA ILE A 108 0.84 -1.93 15.52
C ILE A 108 1.42 -1.70 14.11
N ASP A 109 1.70 -2.78 13.37
CA ASP A 109 2.22 -2.72 12.00
C ASP A 109 1.25 -2.01 11.03
N ILE A 110 -0.05 -2.30 11.09
CA ILE A 110 -1.06 -1.60 10.26
C ILE A 110 -1.19 -0.13 10.64
N ILE A 111 -1.13 0.22 11.93
CA ILE A 111 -1.13 1.62 12.36
C ILE A 111 0.11 2.34 11.77
N HIS A 112 1.29 1.73 11.89
CA HIS A 112 2.52 2.29 11.32
C HIS A 112 2.42 2.44 9.78
N LEU A 113 1.85 1.46 9.08
CA LEU A 113 1.58 1.53 7.65
C LEU A 113 0.70 2.73 7.28
N ILE A 114 -0.42 2.93 8.00
CA ILE A 114 -1.34 4.06 7.76
C ILE A 114 -0.64 5.39 8.01
N VAL A 115 0.13 5.50 9.10
CA VAL A 115 0.90 6.72 9.43
C VAL A 115 1.91 7.02 8.31
N ARG A 116 2.62 6.01 7.80
CA ARG A 116 3.58 6.18 6.71
C ARG A 116 2.89 6.68 5.43
N GLN A 117 1.80 6.04 5.02
CA GLN A 117 1.08 6.42 3.79
C GLN A 117 0.38 7.78 3.88
N THR A 118 -0.06 8.19 5.07
CA THR A 118 -0.74 9.48 5.26
C THR A 118 0.23 10.65 5.45
N ARG A 119 1.54 10.39 5.50
CA ARG A 119 2.59 11.42 5.60
C ARG A 119 3.28 11.74 4.27
N ILE A 120 3.01 10.99 3.20
CA ILE A 120 3.61 11.22 1.87
C ILE A 120 3.41 12.67 1.42
N GLU A 121 4.42 13.28 0.80
CA GLU A 121 4.29 14.55 0.10
C GLU A 121 3.76 14.27 -1.30
N ILE A 122 2.69 14.97 -1.68
CA ILE A 122 2.10 14.86 -3.02
C ILE A 122 1.85 16.27 -3.54
N PHE A 123 2.22 16.47 -4.79
CA PHE A 123 2.02 17.72 -5.51
C PHE A 123 1.51 17.41 -6.92
N PHE A 124 0.46 18.11 -7.35
CA PHE A 124 -0.06 18.02 -8.70
C PHE A 124 0.54 19.13 -9.53
N MET A 125 1.29 18.76 -10.57
CA MET A 125 1.95 19.68 -11.47
C MET A 125 1.04 19.94 -12.66
N ASP A 126 0.67 21.20 -12.89
CA ASP A 126 -0.13 21.59 -14.05
C ASP A 126 0.78 22.09 -15.18
N TRP A 127 0.68 21.45 -16.33
CA TRP A 127 1.46 21.80 -17.52
C TRP A 127 0.83 22.92 -18.34
N GLU A 128 -0.43 23.27 -18.09
CA GLU A 128 -1.08 24.34 -18.82
C GLU A 128 -0.48 25.70 -18.41
N ARG A 129 0.06 26.44 -19.40
CA ARG A 129 0.62 27.78 -19.19
C ARG A 129 -0.13 28.79 -20.05
N THR A 130 -0.75 29.77 -19.43
CA THR A 130 -1.26 30.97 -20.13
C THR A 130 -0.21 32.07 -20.07
N LYS A 131 0.27 32.55 -21.22
CA LYS A 131 1.30 33.61 -21.30
C LYS A 131 0.85 34.99 -20.77
N ILE A 132 -0.45 35.19 -20.53
CA ILE A 132 -1.05 36.53 -20.36
C ILE A 132 -1.79 36.69 -19.02
N ASP A 133 -2.47 35.65 -18.50
CA ASP A 133 -3.22 35.73 -17.23
C ASP A 133 -3.38 34.35 -16.57
N TYR A 134 -2.66 34.10 -15.49
CA TYR A 134 -2.77 32.85 -14.74
C TYR A 134 -4.12 32.65 -14.05
N HIS A 135 -4.89 33.72 -13.83
CA HIS A 135 -6.25 33.65 -13.31
C HIS A 135 -7.24 32.94 -14.25
N LYS A 136 -6.83 32.65 -15.50
CA LYS A 136 -7.67 32.00 -16.51
C LYS A 136 -7.45 30.48 -16.62
N ILE A 137 -6.50 29.91 -15.89
CA ILE A 137 -6.28 28.46 -15.90
C ILE A 137 -7.34 27.77 -15.05
N SER A 138 -8.01 26.80 -15.64
CA SER A 138 -9.07 26.02 -14.99
C SER A 138 -8.50 25.13 -13.89
N VAL A 139 -8.94 25.35 -12.65
CA VAL A 139 -8.56 24.52 -11.49
C VAL A 139 -9.23 23.13 -11.54
N TRP A 140 -10.28 22.98 -12.36
CA TRP A 140 -11.11 21.78 -12.39
C TRP A 140 -10.35 20.52 -12.80
N ARG A 141 -9.38 20.62 -13.72
CA ARG A 141 -8.52 19.49 -14.11
C ARG A 141 -7.77 18.94 -12.89
N THR A 142 -7.16 19.84 -12.10
CA THR A 142 -6.39 19.48 -10.90
C THR A 142 -7.30 18.93 -9.80
N ASN A 143 -8.48 19.52 -9.62
CA ASN A 143 -9.47 18.99 -8.68
C ASN A 143 -9.95 17.58 -9.06
N PHE A 144 -10.17 17.33 -10.36
CA PHE A 144 -10.62 16.03 -10.84
C PHE A 144 -9.56 14.95 -10.63
N VAL A 145 -8.31 15.21 -11.04
CA VAL A 145 -7.18 14.29 -10.80
C VAL A 145 -6.99 14.04 -9.30
N ALA A 146 -7.14 15.06 -8.45
CA ALA A 146 -7.04 14.88 -7.01
C ALA A 146 -8.17 14.07 -6.40
N ASN A 147 -9.40 14.24 -6.90
CA ASN A 147 -10.53 13.44 -6.47
C ASN A 147 -10.29 11.96 -6.81
N GLU A 148 -9.90 11.66 -8.05
CA GLU A 148 -9.57 10.29 -8.45
C GLU A 148 -8.40 9.72 -7.65
N PHE A 149 -7.37 10.53 -7.37
CA PHE A 149 -6.29 10.11 -6.47
C PHE A 149 -6.81 9.79 -5.06
N ASN A 150 -7.73 10.59 -4.53
CA ASN A 150 -8.37 10.39 -3.22
C ASN A 150 -9.13 9.06 -3.17
N GLU A 151 -9.87 8.72 -4.23
CA GLU A 151 -10.61 7.47 -4.33
C GLU A 151 -9.68 6.24 -4.35
N ILE A 152 -8.60 6.27 -5.14
CA ILE A 152 -7.68 5.13 -5.25
C ILE A 152 -6.84 4.88 -3.99
N GLN A 153 -6.75 5.84 -3.05
CA GLN A 153 -5.92 5.69 -1.83
C GLN A 153 -6.26 4.44 -1.01
N THR A 154 -7.55 4.09 -0.97
CA THR A 154 -8.05 2.94 -0.21
C THR A 154 -8.58 1.82 -1.11
N TYR A 155 -8.33 1.91 -2.41
CA TYR A 155 -8.64 0.84 -3.34
C TYR A 155 -7.80 -0.39 -3.03
N ARG A 156 -8.46 -1.55 -2.99
CA ARG A 156 -7.87 -2.84 -2.63
C ARG A 156 -8.12 -3.86 -3.74
N ARG A 157 -7.20 -4.81 -3.88
CA ARG A 157 -7.36 -5.93 -4.82
C ARG A 157 -8.39 -6.93 -4.31
N ILE A 158 -8.44 -7.11 -2.99
CA ILE A 158 -9.30 -8.08 -2.31
C ILE A 158 -10.45 -7.30 -1.65
N ASN A 159 -11.68 -7.51 -2.13
CA ASN A 159 -12.86 -6.92 -1.50
C ASN A 159 -13.19 -7.69 -0.21
N VAL A 160 -13.00 -7.02 0.93
CA VAL A 160 -13.16 -7.61 2.27
C VAL A 160 -14.58 -8.11 2.52
N THR A 161 -15.60 -7.38 2.06
CA THR A 161 -17.01 -7.76 2.25
C THR A 161 -17.30 -9.08 1.55
N LEU A 162 -16.93 -9.19 0.27
CA LEU A 162 -17.12 -10.42 -0.51
C LEU A 162 -16.31 -11.59 0.07
N LYS A 163 -15.06 -11.34 0.49
CA LYS A 163 -14.23 -12.37 1.14
C LYS A 163 -14.92 -12.92 2.39
N LEU A 164 -15.34 -12.04 3.30
CA LEU A 164 -15.97 -12.45 4.56
C LEU A 164 -17.32 -13.17 4.33
N PHE A 165 -18.08 -12.74 3.31
CA PHE A 165 -19.29 -13.44 2.88
C PHE A 165 -18.99 -14.87 2.45
N PHE A 166 -18.01 -15.08 1.56
CA PHE A 166 -17.65 -16.42 1.11
C PHE A 166 -17.06 -17.28 2.23
N VAL A 167 -16.27 -16.68 3.13
CA VAL A 167 -15.76 -17.38 4.32
C VAL A 167 -16.90 -17.90 5.19
N LEU A 168 -17.91 -17.07 5.50
CA LEU A 168 -19.09 -17.52 6.24
C LEU A 168 -19.89 -18.58 5.48
N PHE A 169 -20.07 -18.41 4.17
CA PHE A 169 -20.74 -19.39 3.32
C PHE A 169 -20.06 -20.75 3.42
N PHE A 170 -18.74 -20.82 3.23
CA PHE A 170 -18.01 -22.09 3.30
C PHE A 170 -17.98 -22.66 4.73
N LEU A 171 -17.81 -21.84 5.77
CA LEU A 171 -17.73 -22.33 7.14
C LEU A 171 -19.08 -22.83 7.66
N LYS A 172 -20.16 -22.07 7.45
CA LYS A 172 -21.49 -22.34 8.04
C LYS A 172 -22.47 -23.01 7.09
N VAL A 173 -22.54 -22.61 5.82
CA VAL A 173 -23.52 -23.15 4.86
C VAL A 173 -23.04 -24.47 4.27
N VAL A 174 -21.79 -24.52 3.81
CA VAL A 174 -21.14 -25.77 3.36
C VAL A 174 -20.76 -26.66 4.55
N ASN A 175 -20.81 -26.12 5.77
CA ASN A 175 -20.51 -26.81 7.03
C ASN A 175 -19.05 -27.31 7.10
N LEU A 176 -18.07 -26.56 6.57
CA LEU A 176 -16.65 -26.88 6.76
C LEU A 176 -16.22 -26.81 8.24
N GLU A 177 -16.97 -26.10 9.09
CA GLU A 177 -16.77 -26.10 10.53
C GLU A 177 -16.88 -27.51 11.15
N SER A 178 -17.67 -28.42 10.56
CA SER A 178 -17.77 -29.82 11.03
C SER A 178 -16.41 -30.56 11.00
N LEU A 179 -15.48 -30.14 10.14
CA LEU A 179 -14.12 -30.69 10.11
C LEU A 179 -13.31 -30.35 11.37
N SER A 180 -13.73 -29.33 12.13
CA SER A 180 -13.11 -29.01 13.42
C SER A 180 -13.64 -29.84 14.61
N CYS A 181 -14.66 -30.67 14.37
CA CYS A 181 -15.14 -31.64 15.35
C CYS A 181 -14.15 -32.79 15.53
N VAL A 182 -14.01 -33.23 16.78
CA VAL A 182 -13.13 -34.33 17.19
C VAL A 182 -13.53 -35.66 16.55
N ASN A 183 -14.83 -35.93 16.40
CA ASN A 183 -15.36 -37.26 16.04
C ASN A 183 -15.55 -37.50 14.53
N ASN A 184 -15.38 -36.49 13.67
CA ASN A 184 -15.64 -36.67 12.23
C ASN A 184 -14.41 -37.25 11.52
N GLU A 185 -14.57 -38.35 10.77
CA GLU A 185 -13.68 -38.68 9.65
C GLU A 185 -13.77 -37.56 8.59
N PHE A 186 -12.93 -37.57 7.54
CA PHE A 186 -12.92 -36.54 6.48
C PHE A 186 -14.19 -36.56 5.57
N THR A 187 -15.33 -36.99 6.10
CA THR A 187 -16.62 -37.05 5.41
C THR A 187 -17.43 -35.79 5.76
N LEU A 188 -17.86 -35.04 4.74
CA LEU A 188 -18.84 -33.95 4.92
C LEU A 188 -20.19 -34.58 5.26
N SER A 189 -20.50 -34.75 6.53
CA SER A 189 -21.83 -35.20 6.97
C SER A 189 -22.84 -34.05 6.78
N THR A 190 -23.90 -34.34 6.04
CA THR A 190 -25.04 -33.43 5.81
C THR A 190 -26.04 -33.40 6.96
N SER A 191 -25.85 -34.24 7.99
CA SER A 191 -26.69 -34.29 9.19
C SER A 191 -26.00 -33.59 10.39
N PRO A 192 -26.66 -32.65 11.08
CA PRO A 192 -26.05 -31.79 12.10
C PRO A 192 -25.85 -32.45 13.49
N THR A 193 -26.02 -33.76 13.63
CA THR A 193 -26.30 -34.36 14.95
C THR A 193 -25.13 -35.09 15.64
N ASN A 194 -23.93 -35.16 15.06
CA ASN A 194 -22.86 -36.03 15.59
C ASN A 194 -21.60 -35.27 16.10
N CYS A 195 -21.65 -33.94 16.26
CA CYS A 195 -20.52 -33.20 16.84
C CYS A 195 -20.75 -32.94 18.34
N THR A 196 -19.95 -33.59 19.18
CA THR A 196 -20.03 -33.42 20.65
C THR A 196 -19.22 -32.22 21.13
N GLU A 197 -18.06 -31.95 20.52
CA GLU A 197 -17.17 -30.85 20.91
C GLU A 197 -16.28 -30.40 19.73
N TYR A 198 -16.11 -29.08 19.60
CA TYR A 198 -15.22 -28.46 18.61
C TYR A 198 -13.83 -28.25 19.21
N ASN A 199 -12.78 -28.75 18.55
CA ASN A 199 -11.43 -28.53 19.00
C ASN A 199 -10.91 -27.15 18.53
N PRO A 200 -10.48 -26.25 19.43
CA PRO A 200 -10.05 -24.90 19.07
C PRO A 200 -8.82 -24.85 18.13
N ILE A 201 -7.95 -25.85 18.18
CA ILE A 201 -6.78 -25.95 17.29
C ILE A 201 -7.24 -26.26 15.87
N PHE A 202 -8.12 -27.25 15.68
CA PHE A 202 -8.67 -27.58 14.37
C PHE A 202 -9.50 -26.44 13.81
N ARG A 203 -10.25 -25.76 14.68
CA ARG A 203 -11.04 -24.57 14.35
C ARG A 203 -10.16 -23.44 13.81
N THR A 204 -9.00 -23.20 14.43
CA THR A 204 -7.99 -22.26 13.94
C THR A 204 -7.44 -22.68 12.56
N GLY A 205 -7.16 -23.98 12.38
CA GLY A 205 -6.68 -24.53 11.11
C GLY A 205 -7.68 -24.38 9.95
N ILE A 206 -8.94 -24.77 10.15
CA ILE A 206 -10.02 -24.61 9.16
C ILE A 206 -10.27 -23.13 8.86
N GLY A 207 -10.28 -22.27 9.89
CA GLY A 207 -10.41 -20.83 9.72
C GLY A 207 -9.31 -20.27 8.83
N PHE A 208 -8.06 -20.67 9.05
CA PHE A 208 -6.93 -20.22 8.25
C PHE A 208 -6.99 -20.71 6.80
N ILE A 209 -7.32 -21.98 6.57
CA ILE A 209 -7.43 -22.57 5.22
C ILE A 209 -8.53 -21.87 4.44
N THR A 210 -9.71 -21.71 5.03
CA THR A 210 -10.87 -21.09 4.36
C THR A 210 -10.63 -19.62 4.04
N LEU A 211 -10.06 -18.85 4.97
CA LEU A 211 -9.66 -17.46 4.72
C LEU A 211 -8.61 -17.33 3.63
N SER A 212 -7.57 -18.18 3.66
CA SER A 212 -6.48 -18.14 2.69
C SER A 212 -6.95 -18.58 1.32
N GLY A 213 -7.71 -19.67 1.23
CA GLY A 213 -8.27 -20.18 -0.01
C GLY A 213 -9.21 -19.19 -0.70
N THR A 214 -10.18 -18.63 0.05
CA THR A 214 -11.10 -17.61 -0.49
C THR A 214 -10.36 -16.37 -0.98
N SER A 215 -9.31 -15.95 -0.28
CA SER A 215 -8.52 -14.77 -0.67
C SER A 215 -7.63 -15.01 -1.87
N ILE A 216 -7.02 -16.20 -1.99
CA ILE A 216 -6.24 -16.59 -3.17
C ILE A 216 -7.15 -16.65 -4.40
N ILE A 217 -8.32 -17.29 -4.28
CA ILE A 217 -9.30 -17.35 -5.37
C ILE A 217 -9.74 -15.95 -5.77
N GLN A 218 -10.06 -15.08 -4.81
CA GLN A 218 -10.46 -13.70 -5.11
C GLN A 218 -9.32 -12.89 -5.75
N TYR A 219 -8.08 -13.07 -5.29
CA TYR A 219 -6.90 -12.41 -5.84
C TYR A 219 -6.63 -12.85 -7.29
N LEU A 220 -6.72 -14.15 -7.57
CA LEU A 220 -6.60 -14.70 -8.92
C LEU A 220 -7.73 -14.21 -9.81
N ALA A 221 -8.98 -14.22 -9.31
CA ALA A 221 -10.13 -13.71 -10.04
C ALA A 221 -9.95 -12.23 -10.41
N PHE A 222 -9.47 -11.43 -9.46
CA PHE A 222 -9.19 -10.01 -9.68
C PHE A 222 -8.08 -9.79 -10.72
N THR A 223 -6.95 -10.50 -10.57
CA THR A 223 -5.76 -10.27 -11.40
C THR A 223 -5.92 -10.83 -12.82
N LEU A 224 -6.53 -12.00 -12.96
CA LEU A 224 -6.66 -12.69 -14.25
C LEU A 224 -7.86 -12.22 -15.06
N PHE A 225 -8.99 -11.92 -14.40
CA PHE A 225 -10.23 -11.54 -15.08
C PHE A 225 -10.52 -10.05 -14.94
N TYR A 226 -10.70 -9.55 -13.72
CA TYR A 226 -11.18 -8.17 -13.52
C TYR A 226 -10.20 -7.13 -14.11
N GLN A 227 -8.92 -7.21 -13.74
CA GLN A 227 -7.92 -6.22 -14.15
C GLN A 227 -7.59 -6.30 -15.64
N ARG A 228 -7.67 -7.50 -16.24
CA ARG A 228 -7.33 -7.70 -17.66
C ARG A 228 -8.50 -7.46 -18.61
N ILE A 229 -9.73 -7.77 -18.19
CA ILE A 229 -10.90 -7.75 -19.07
C ILE A 229 -11.79 -6.54 -18.80
N ILE A 230 -11.94 -6.12 -17.54
CA ILE A 230 -12.93 -5.10 -17.15
C ILE A 230 -12.27 -3.73 -17.04
N ALA A 231 -11.43 -3.52 -16.03
CA ALA A 231 -10.80 -2.22 -15.79
C ALA A 231 -9.62 -2.32 -14.82
N ASP A 232 -8.53 -1.62 -15.14
CA ASP A 232 -7.45 -1.33 -14.19
C ASP A 232 -7.55 0.13 -13.72
N LYS A 233 -8.12 0.33 -12.52
CA LYS A 233 -8.26 1.66 -11.92
C LYS A 233 -6.93 2.42 -11.79
N ILE A 234 -5.81 1.72 -11.64
CA ILE A 234 -4.49 2.35 -11.53
C ILE A 234 -4.05 2.88 -12.90
N ILE A 235 -4.29 2.13 -13.98
CA ILE A 235 -4.03 2.61 -15.35
C ILE A 235 -4.95 3.77 -15.69
N ASN A 236 -6.26 3.63 -15.42
CA ASN A 236 -7.22 4.69 -15.69
C ASN A 236 -6.83 6.01 -15.02
N PHE A 237 -6.27 5.96 -13.80
CA PHE A 237 -5.73 7.14 -13.12
C PHE A 237 -4.51 7.75 -13.84
N ILE A 238 -3.59 6.93 -14.35
CA ILE A 238 -2.42 7.39 -15.09
C ILE A 238 -2.85 8.00 -16.43
N ASP A 239 -3.75 7.34 -17.15
CA ASP A 239 -4.34 7.86 -18.38
C ASP A 239 -5.04 9.19 -18.13
N LEU A 240 -5.80 9.28 -17.05
CA LEU A 240 -6.44 10.53 -16.66
C LEU A 240 -5.44 11.67 -16.44
N CYS A 241 -4.30 11.38 -15.80
CA CYS A 241 -3.24 12.38 -15.62
C CYS A 241 -2.78 12.94 -16.98
N SER A 242 -2.57 12.06 -17.98
CA SER A 242 -2.16 12.45 -19.34
C SER A 242 -3.24 13.22 -20.11
N VAL A 243 -4.50 12.81 -20.01
CA VAL A 243 -5.64 13.49 -20.65
C VAL A 243 -5.94 14.81 -19.97
N SER A 244 -5.65 14.95 -18.68
CA SER A 244 -5.87 16.19 -17.92
C SER A 244 -4.68 17.14 -17.96
N ASN A 245 -3.58 16.80 -18.63
CA ASN A 245 -2.34 17.58 -18.67
C ASN A 245 -1.73 17.87 -17.28
N ILE A 246 -1.82 16.91 -16.36
CA ILE A 246 -1.36 17.05 -14.97
C ILE A 246 -0.42 15.90 -14.63
N SER A 247 0.81 16.23 -14.24
CA SER A 247 1.73 15.25 -13.67
C SER A 247 1.54 15.15 -12.15
N VAL A 248 1.85 13.98 -11.58
CA VAL A 248 1.80 13.75 -10.14
C VAL A 248 3.21 13.54 -9.61
N PHE A 249 3.62 14.37 -8.66
CA PHE A 249 4.92 14.29 -8.00
C PHE A 249 4.71 13.83 -6.56
N ILE A 250 5.23 12.65 -6.22
CA ILE A 250 5.04 12.00 -4.91
C ILE A 250 6.39 11.77 -4.26
N LEU A 251 6.58 12.22 -3.02
CA LEU A 251 7.73 11.84 -2.19
C LEU A 251 7.25 11.03 -0.99
N ASP A 252 7.69 9.78 -0.92
CA ASP A 252 7.42 8.87 0.21
C ASP A 252 8.58 8.83 1.21
N GLN A 253 9.79 9.25 0.81
CA GLN A 253 10.94 9.56 1.69
C GLN A 253 11.62 10.87 1.25
N TYR A 254 12.67 11.28 1.96
CA TYR A 254 13.33 12.58 1.74
C TYR A 254 14.05 12.69 0.37
N TYR A 255 14.69 11.62 -0.10
CA TYR A 255 15.38 11.56 -1.39
C TYR A 255 14.77 10.55 -2.37
N HIS A 256 13.64 9.93 -2.02
CA HIS A 256 12.99 8.93 -2.85
C HIS A 256 11.50 9.27 -3.02
N GLY A 257 10.99 9.00 -4.21
CA GLY A 257 9.59 9.22 -4.56
C GLY A 257 9.20 8.58 -5.88
N TYR A 258 8.06 9.01 -6.40
CA TYR A 258 7.49 8.59 -7.66
C TYR A 258 7.03 9.80 -8.46
N TYR A 259 7.19 9.73 -9.77
CA TYR A 259 6.70 10.71 -10.72
C TYR A 259 5.80 10.01 -11.73
N ILE A 260 4.58 10.51 -11.86
CA ILE A 260 3.63 10.09 -12.88
C ILE A 260 3.59 11.22 -13.90
N HIS A 261 4.09 10.96 -15.09
CA HIS A 261 4.07 11.87 -16.21
C HIS A 261 2.67 11.94 -16.79
N GLY A 262 2.08 13.13 -16.75
CA GLY A 262 0.77 13.40 -17.31
C GLY A 262 0.77 14.61 -18.24
N ARG A 263 1.90 14.94 -18.89
CA ARG A 263 1.89 15.99 -19.91
C ARG A 263 1.16 15.45 -21.14
N SER A 264 0.13 16.16 -21.56
CA SER A 264 -0.61 15.79 -22.76
C SER A 264 0.23 16.07 -23.99
N PRO A 265 0.31 15.15 -24.97
CA PRO A 265 1.01 15.39 -26.22
C PRO A 265 0.35 16.51 -27.05
N HIS A 266 -0.93 16.80 -26.80
CA HIS A 266 -1.68 17.89 -27.44
C HIS A 266 -1.42 19.27 -26.82
N GLY A 267 -0.77 19.32 -25.65
CA GLY A 267 -0.39 20.55 -24.93
C GLY A 267 -1.53 21.31 -24.24
N LYS A 268 -2.77 21.26 -24.75
CA LYS A 268 -3.98 21.81 -24.14
C LYS A 268 -5.07 20.75 -24.02
N THR A 269 -5.81 20.78 -22.92
CA THR A 269 -6.76 19.72 -22.58
C THR A 269 -8.13 20.21 -22.14
N ASP A 270 -8.28 21.47 -21.74
CA ASP A 270 -9.59 22.08 -21.47
C ASP A 270 -10.24 22.53 -22.79
N VAL A 271 -10.63 21.55 -23.59
CA VAL A 271 -11.13 21.72 -24.95
C VAL A 271 -12.52 21.10 -25.12
N ASN A 272 -13.25 21.51 -26.17
CA ASN A 272 -14.59 20.99 -26.45
C ASN A 272 -14.53 19.49 -26.80
N ILE A 273 -15.63 18.77 -26.56
CA ILE A 273 -15.81 17.33 -26.82
C ILE A 273 -15.35 16.96 -28.23
N LYS A 274 -15.66 17.77 -29.24
CA LYS A 274 -15.23 17.53 -30.63
C LYS A 274 -13.70 17.45 -30.76
N GLU A 275 -12.99 18.33 -30.08
CA GLU A 275 -11.53 18.39 -30.10
C GLU A 275 -10.92 17.23 -29.33
N ILE A 276 -11.51 16.83 -28.19
CA ILE A 276 -11.13 15.61 -27.47
C ILE A 276 -11.24 14.37 -28.38
N ILE A 277 -12.36 14.21 -29.09
CA ILE A 277 -12.56 13.08 -30.02
C ILE A 277 -11.52 13.10 -31.13
N MET A 278 -11.23 14.27 -31.71
CA MET A 278 -10.20 14.41 -32.74
C MET A 278 -8.80 14.05 -32.19
N ASN A 279 -8.48 14.47 -30.98
CA ASN A 279 -7.21 14.17 -30.33
C ASN A 279 -7.05 12.67 -30.06
N LEU A 280 -8.12 11.99 -29.61
CA LEU A 280 -8.12 10.54 -29.43
C LEU A 280 -7.91 9.80 -30.76
N HIS A 281 -8.57 10.21 -31.84
CA HIS A 281 -8.33 9.62 -33.16
C HIS A 281 -6.90 9.87 -33.67
N ARG A 282 -6.29 11.02 -33.35
CA ARG A 282 -4.89 11.29 -33.72
C ARG A 282 -3.92 10.39 -32.96
N GLU A 283 -4.20 10.10 -31.69
CA GLU A 283 -3.44 9.14 -30.87
C GLU A 283 -3.59 7.70 -31.38
N GLU A 284 -4.82 7.28 -31.68
CA GLU A 284 -5.12 5.94 -32.24
C GLU A 284 -4.39 5.71 -33.56
N ASN A 285 -4.35 6.73 -34.43
CA ASN A 285 -3.65 6.67 -35.71
C ASN A 285 -2.13 6.96 -35.60
N GLN A 286 -1.58 7.12 -34.39
CA GLN A 286 -0.16 7.41 -34.14
C GLN A 286 0.39 8.64 -34.90
N THR A 287 -0.47 9.63 -35.15
CA THR A 287 -0.09 10.86 -35.88
C THR A 287 0.60 11.90 -34.99
N ILE A 288 0.62 11.67 -33.68
CA ILE A 288 1.17 12.54 -32.65
C ILE A 288 2.12 11.70 -31.77
N GLY A 289 3.07 12.38 -31.10
CA GLY A 289 3.98 11.75 -30.15
C GLY A 289 3.27 10.96 -29.05
N THR A 290 4.00 9.97 -28.52
CA THR A 290 3.55 9.09 -27.44
C THR A 290 3.36 9.86 -26.12
N ARG A 291 2.65 9.24 -25.16
CA ARG A 291 2.32 9.88 -23.87
C ARG A 291 3.46 9.82 -22.83
N GLY A 292 4.58 9.16 -23.13
CA GLY A 292 5.69 9.01 -22.20
C GLY A 292 6.58 10.25 -22.11
N LEU A 293 7.47 10.23 -21.12
CA LEU A 293 8.35 11.38 -20.83
C LEU A 293 9.47 11.55 -21.87
N GLN A 294 9.98 10.44 -22.41
CA GLN A 294 10.99 10.46 -23.47
C GLN A 294 10.33 10.44 -24.83
N ASP A 295 10.97 11.10 -25.80
CA ASP A 295 10.53 11.04 -27.20
C ASP A 295 10.42 9.59 -27.67
N ASN A 296 9.25 9.23 -28.21
CA ASN A 296 8.91 7.88 -28.69
C ASN A 296 8.89 6.78 -27.61
N SER A 297 8.72 7.14 -26.34
CA SER A 297 8.47 6.19 -25.25
C SER A 297 7.03 6.29 -24.74
N ASP A 298 6.46 5.17 -24.30
CA ASP A 298 5.17 5.11 -23.59
C ASP A 298 5.34 5.08 -22.07
N GLU A 299 6.58 5.20 -21.57
CA GLU A 299 6.87 5.14 -20.15
C GLU A 299 6.43 6.44 -19.45
N GLN A 300 5.38 6.32 -18.62
CA GLN A 300 4.80 7.44 -17.88
C GLN A 300 5.15 7.44 -16.40
N ILE A 301 5.59 6.31 -15.84
CA ILE A 301 5.81 6.16 -14.39
C ILE A 301 7.30 6.05 -14.13
N PHE A 302 7.79 6.85 -13.19
CA PHE A 302 9.18 6.86 -12.81
C PHE A 302 9.33 6.79 -11.29
N ILE A 303 10.26 5.97 -10.82
CA ILE A 303 10.79 6.07 -9.46
C ILE A 303 11.84 7.17 -9.48
N MET A 304 11.76 8.09 -8.53
CA MET A 304 12.68 9.21 -8.43
C MET A 304 13.68 8.98 -7.33
N LYS A 305 14.96 9.21 -7.64
CA LYS A 305 15.98 9.53 -6.67
C LYS A 305 16.41 10.98 -6.86
N ILE A 306 16.29 11.75 -5.80
CA ILE A 306 16.54 13.19 -5.80
C ILE A 306 17.81 13.51 -5.03
N ASN A 307 18.55 14.50 -5.51
CA ASN A 307 19.78 14.97 -4.88
C ASN A 307 19.53 15.99 -3.76
N ARG A 308 20.56 16.22 -2.94
CA ARG A 308 20.47 17.12 -1.77
C ARG A 308 20.13 18.56 -2.17
N ASN A 309 20.68 19.05 -3.27
CA ASN A 309 20.52 20.44 -3.68
C ASN A 309 19.10 20.73 -4.19
N PHE A 310 18.56 19.85 -5.04
CA PHE A 310 17.18 19.91 -5.48
C PHE A 310 16.24 19.81 -4.29
N ARG A 311 16.47 18.85 -3.39
CA ARG A 311 15.59 18.65 -2.23
C ARG A 311 15.55 19.87 -1.31
N LYS A 312 16.70 20.49 -1.03
CA LYS A 312 16.75 21.76 -0.27
C LYS A 312 15.91 22.85 -0.94
N GLN A 313 16.06 23.02 -2.25
CA GLN A 313 15.31 24.04 -2.99
C GLN A 313 13.81 23.76 -3.00
N TYR A 314 13.42 22.51 -3.23
CA TYR A 314 12.04 22.05 -3.15
C TYR A 314 11.46 22.34 -1.76
N GLU A 315 12.17 22.01 -0.68
CA GLU A 315 11.71 22.20 0.69
C GLU A 315 11.52 23.69 1.03
N LEU A 316 12.39 24.57 0.53
CA LEU A 316 12.24 26.02 0.67
C LEU A 316 10.95 26.52 -0.01
N LEU A 317 10.73 26.14 -1.27
CA LEU A 317 9.54 26.53 -2.04
C LEU A 317 8.26 25.95 -1.40
N PHE A 318 8.31 24.69 -0.99
CA PHE A 318 7.21 24.01 -0.32
C PHE A 318 6.91 24.65 1.03
N ARG A 319 7.92 24.95 1.87
CA ARG A 319 7.70 25.58 3.19
C ARG A 319 7.06 26.97 3.07
N ASN A 320 7.51 27.79 2.11
CA ASN A 320 6.90 29.09 1.83
C ASN A 320 5.42 28.93 1.45
N TYR A 321 5.12 27.92 0.63
CA TYR A 321 3.76 27.56 0.30
C TYR A 321 2.94 27.14 1.55
N TYR A 322 3.51 26.34 2.46
CA TYR A 322 2.81 25.93 3.70
C TYR A 322 2.60 27.04 4.72
N SER A 323 3.51 28.03 4.80
CA SER A 323 3.38 29.11 5.78
C SER A 323 2.11 29.95 5.59
N TYR A 324 1.54 29.94 4.39
CA TYR A 324 0.31 30.64 4.07
C TYR A 324 -0.96 29.81 4.35
N ILE A 325 -0.84 28.53 4.72
CA ILE A 325 -1.97 27.64 5.05
C ILE A 325 -2.24 27.70 6.57
N GLY A 326 -2.92 28.75 7.02
CA GLY A 326 -3.25 29.00 8.44
C GLY A 326 -4.63 29.63 8.68
N PRO A 327 -5.15 29.60 9.93
CA PRO A 327 -6.45 30.19 10.28
C PRO A 327 -6.43 31.72 10.14
N ARG A 328 -7.48 32.29 9.52
CA ARG A 328 -7.56 33.69 9.08
C ARG A 328 -8.42 34.53 10.03
N LYS A 329 -8.03 35.79 10.26
CA LYS A 329 -8.71 36.72 11.19
C LYS A 329 -9.54 37.83 10.53
N THR A 330 -9.24 38.26 9.29
CA THR A 330 -10.02 39.32 8.58
C THR A 330 -10.19 39.04 7.07
N ARG A 331 -11.10 39.78 6.41
CA ARG A 331 -11.45 39.61 4.97
C ARG A 331 -10.39 40.21 4.02
N GLU A 332 -9.81 41.36 4.33
CA GLU A 332 -8.74 41.95 3.51
C GLU A 332 -7.43 41.14 3.59
N ASP A 333 -7.15 40.57 4.76
CA ASP A 333 -6.08 39.58 4.90
C ASP A 333 -6.38 38.32 4.06
N THR A 334 -7.64 38.01 3.78
CA THR A 334 -7.97 36.79 3.03
C THR A 334 -7.58 36.89 1.56
N GLU A 335 -7.79 38.03 0.91
CA GLU A 335 -7.44 38.23 -0.50
C GLU A 335 -5.92 38.26 -0.70
N ARG A 336 -5.21 39.13 0.04
CA ARG A 336 -3.74 39.24 -0.07
C ARG A 336 -3.01 37.92 0.18
N TYR A 337 -3.43 37.16 1.19
CA TYR A 337 -2.82 35.86 1.47
C TYR A 337 -3.18 34.80 0.43
N THR A 338 -4.34 34.90 -0.20
CA THR A 338 -4.73 33.99 -1.29
C THR A 338 -3.87 34.25 -2.53
N ASP A 339 -3.57 35.51 -2.84
CA ASP A 339 -2.65 35.86 -3.91
C ASP A 339 -1.22 35.37 -3.63
N MET A 340 -0.71 35.56 -2.40
CA MET A 340 0.60 35.03 -1.99
C MET A 340 0.65 33.49 -2.05
N LEU A 341 -0.43 32.82 -1.63
CA LEU A 341 -0.55 31.37 -1.70
C LEU A 341 -0.53 30.89 -3.15
N LEU A 342 -1.29 31.53 -4.04
CA LEU A 342 -1.30 31.22 -5.47
C LEU A 342 0.07 31.42 -6.10
N GLN A 343 0.74 32.53 -5.78
CA GLN A 343 2.10 32.81 -6.27
C GLN A 343 3.10 31.76 -5.78
N SER A 344 3.01 31.34 -4.50
CA SER A 344 3.88 30.29 -3.96
C SER A 344 3.67 28.94 -4.65
N TYR A 345 2.42 28.59 -4.96
CA TYR A 345 2.08 27.39 -5.74
C TYR A 345 2.64 27.49 -7.16
N GLN A 346 2.51 28.64 -7.81
CA GLN A 346 3.05 28.88 -9.16
C GLN A 346 4.57 28.76 -9.20
N ASN A 347 5.27 29.30 -8.21
CA ASN A 347 6.72 29.18 -8.10
C ASN A 347 7.15 27.72 -7.97
N LEU A 348 6.44 26.93 -7.15
CA LEU A 348 6.71 25.50 -6.99
C LEU A 348 6.40 24.72 -8.27
N ASN A 349 5.24 24.97 -8.90
CA ASN A 349 4.85 24.34 -10.16
C ASN A 349 5.85 24.67 -11.28
N GLY A 350 6.21 25.95 -11.43
CA GLY A 350 7.19 26.41 -12.40
C GLY A 350 8.56 25.79 -12.20
N PHE A 351 9.03 25.69 -10.95
CA PHE A 351 10.28 25.00 -10.61
C PHE A 351 10.26 23.52 -11.01
N LEU A 352 9.18 22.80 -10.70
CA LEU A 352 9.06 21.38 -11.04
C LEU A 352 8.93 21.15 -12.56
N CYS A 353 8.14 21.97 -13.27
CA CYS A 353 8.07 21.88 -14.72
C CYS A 353 9.44 22.18 -15.35
N ALA A 354 10.13 23.21 -14.89
CA ALA A 354 11.47 23.58 -15.35
C ALA A 354 12.51 22.46 -15.10
N PHE A 355 12.38 21.75 -13.99
CA PHE A 355 13.19 20.56 -13.69
C PHE A 355 12.95 19.44 -14.69
N ILE A 356 11.68 19.08 -14.95
CA ILE A 356 11.33 18.00 -15.89
C ILE A 356 11.70 18.38 -17.33
N ASP A 357 11.55 19.65 -17.72
CA ASP A 357 11.93 20.20 -19.05
C ASP A 357 13.46 20.33 -19.24
N HIS A 358 14.29 19.84 -18.30
CA HIS A 358 15.76 19.99 -18.28
C HIS A 358 16.28 21.45 -18.37
N SER A 359 15.42 22.44 -18.11
CA SER A 359 15.77 23.86 -18.23
C SER A 359 16.64 24.38 -17.06
N LEU A 360 16.71 23.63 -15.97
CA LEU A 360 17.52 23.96 -14.79
C LEU A 360 18.88 23.28 -14.85
N ALA A 361 19.91 24.00 -15.34
CA ALA A 361 21.27 23.47 -15.46
C ALA A 361 21.87 22.95 -14.15
N SER A 362 21.44 23.51 -13.00
CA SER A 362 21.90 23.13 -11.66
C SER A 362 21.27 21.83 -11.12
N TYR A 363 20.17 21.36 -11.70
CA TYR A 363 19.41 20.22 -11.21
C TYR A 363 19.13 19.21 -12.34
N LYS A 364 20.18 18.73 -13.00
CA LYS A 364 20.04 17.74 -14.06
C LYS A 364 19.53 16.41 -13.51
N TYR A 365 18.81 15.67 -14.35
CA TYR A 365 18.42 14.30 -14.08
C TYR A 365 18.68 13.40 -15.28
N PHE A 366 18.97 12.13 -14.98
CA PHE A 366 19.13 11.08 -15.98
C PHE A 366 18.05 10.03 -15.85
N ILE A 367 17.60 9.51 -16.99
CA ILE A 367 16.67 8.39 -17.04
C ILE A 367 17.49 7.11 -17.19
N ARG A 368 17.27 6.14 -16.30
CA ARG A 368 18.03 4.88 -16.30
C ARG A 368 17.16 3.71 -15.89
N ASN A 369 17.35 2.57 -16.55
CA ASN A 369 16.72 1.33 -16.12
C ASN A 369 17.35 0.72 -14.86
N ARG A 370 16.49 0.20 -13.96
CA ARG A 370 16.93 -0.61 -12.81
C ARG A 370 17.45 -1.96 -13.27
N TYR A 371 18.52 -2.43 -12.64
CA TYR A 371 19.00 -3.79 -12.84
C TYR A 371 18.05 -4.83 -12.23
N PHE A 372 18.22 -6.08 -12.63
CA PHE A 372 17.40 -7.19 -12.15
C PHE A 372 17.37 -7.29 -10.61
N LEU A 373 18.52 -7.22 -9.95
CA LEU A 373 18.58 -7.25 -8.48
C LEU A 373 17.95 -5.99 -7.86
N GLU A 374 18.11 -4.82 -8.49
CA GLU A 374 17.48 -3.57 -8.03
C GLU A 374 15.94 -3.67 -8.09
N LYS A 375 15.40 -4.36 -9.10
CA LYS A 375 13.97 -4.65 -9.21
C LYS A 375 13.51 -5.63 -8.12
N ILE A 376 14.19 -6.76 -7.94
CA ILE A 376 13.82 -7.79 -6.94
C ILE A 376 13.82 -7.23 -5.52
N PHE A 377 14.91 -6.58 -5.11
CA PHE A 377 15.03 -6.02 -3.77
C PHE A 377 14.30 -4.67 -3.62
N ASN A 378 13.79 -4.13 -4.73
CA ASN A 378 13.28 -2.76 -4.84
C ASN A 378 14.27 -1.78 -4.20
N TYR A 379 15.54 -1.86 -4.57
CA TYR A 379 16.64 -1.16 -3.93
C TYR A 379 17.62 -0.63 -4.97
N GLU A 380 18.05 0.61 -4.84
CA GLU A 380 18.92 1.29 -5.81
C GLU A 380 20.41 1.07 -5.44
N PHE A 381 20.98 -0.07 -5.82
CA PHE A 381 22.34 -0.51 -5.42
C PHE A 381 23.44 0.50 -5.79
N GLN A 382 23.35 1.12 -6.96
CA GLN A 382 24.47 1.91 -7.50
C GLN A 382 24.44 3.39 -7.14
N ALA A 383 23.41 3.79 -6.40
CA ALA A 383 23.14 5.19 -6.15
C ALA A 383 24.14 5.83 -5.16
N ARG A 384 24.93 5.01 -4.44
CA ARG A 384 25.99 5.47 -3.51
C ARG A 384 27.41 5.33 -4.07
N ALA A 385 27.65 4.38 -4.99
CA ALA A 385 28.99 4.08 -5.49
C ALA A 385 29.48 5.05 -6.58
N SER A 386 28.57 5.67 -7.35
CA SER A 386 28.92 6.66 -8.38
C SER A 386 28.97 8.10 -7.85
N THR A 387 28.39 8.34 -6.67
CA THR A 387 28.17 9.67 -6.10
C THR A 387 29.34 10.19 -5.26
N GLU A 388 30.33 9.35 -4.93
CA GLU A 388 31.52 9.75 -4.18
C GLU A 388 32.69 10.20 -5.09
N LEU A 389 32.73 9.82 -6.37
CA LEU A 389 33.86 10.17 -7.26
C LEU A 389 33.79 11.59 -7.86
N ASP A 390 32.60 12.14 -8.11
CA ASP A 390 32.45 13.41 -8.86
C ASP A 390 31.91 14.59 -8.05
N GLY A 391 31.58 14.41 -6.76
CA GLY A 391 31.07 15.49 -5.89
C GLY A 391 29.70 16.09 -6.29
N ILE A 392 29.16 15.71 -7.44
CA ILE A 392 27.86 16.09 -7.97
C ILE A 392 26.99 14.84 -8.00
N THR A 393 26.04 14.75 -7.07
CA THR A 393 25.03 13.69 -7.12
C THR A 393 23.92 14.15 -8.04
N ASP A 394 23.80 13.60 -9.24
CA ASP A 394 22.68 13.93 -10.14
C ASP A 394 21.37 13.26 -9.69
N ASN A 395 20.26 13.85 -10.11
CA ASN A 395 18.94 13.23 -9.91
C ASN A 395 18.78 12.05 -10.89
N ILE A 396 18.04 11.02 -10.51
CA ILE A 396 17.83 9.85 -11.36
C ILE A 396 16.34 9.49 -11.39
N LEU A 397 15.82 9.29 -12.59
CA LEU A 397 14.50 8.73 -12.83
C LEU A 397 14.63 7.31 -13.36
N TYR A 398 13.95 6.37 -12.72
CA TYR A 398 13.92 4.99 -13.16
C TYR A 398 12.53 4.65 -13.71
N PRO A 399 12.39 4.24 -14.98
CA PRO A 399 11.12 3.77 -15.49
C PRO A 399 10.53 2.64 -14.65
N ASP A 400 9.23 2.71 -14.38
CA ASP A 400 8.53 1.86 -13.43
C ASP A 400 7.29 1.19 -14.02
N ASN A 401 7.53 0.17 -14.84
CA ASN A 401 6.48 -0.65 -15.46
C ASN A 401 5.68 -1.48 -14.43
N GLU A 402 6.21 -1.67 -13.22
CA GLU A 402 5.56 -2.43 -12.13
C GLU A 402 4.57 -1.59 -11.32
N LYS A 403 4.45 -0.28 -11.60
CA LYS A 403 3.56 0.66 -10.87
C LYS A 403 3.84 0.64 -9.36
N THR A 404 5.11 0.65 -8.96
CA THR A 404 5.53 0.56 -7.56
C THR A 404 5.07 1.74 -6.70
N PHE A 405 4.69 2.87 -7.30
CA PHE A 405 4.04 3.99 -6.60
C PHE A 405 2.80 3.55 -5.82
N THR A 406 2.14 2.46 -6.24
CA THR A 406 0.99 1.88 -5.54
C THR A 406 1.29 1.46 -4.10
N LYS A 407 2.56 1.32 -3.68
CA LYS A 407 2.97 1.11 -2.27
C LYS A 407 2.58 2.28 -1.35
N THR A 408 2.32 3.45 -1.92
CA THR A 408 1.77 4.62 -1.19
C THR A 408 0.26 4.50 -0.93
N LEU A 409 -0.40 3.54 -1.57
CA LEU A 409 -1.83 3.25 -1.48
C LEU A 409 -2.06 1.88 -0.80
N PHE A 410 -3.29 1.58 -0.40
CA PHE A 410 -3.63 0.23 0.07
C PHE A 410 -3.39 -0.85 -0.99
N TYR A 411 -3.57 -0.50 -2.27
CA TYR A 411 -3.37 -1.41 -3.40
C TYR A 411 -2.00 -2.10 -3.44
N GLY A 412 -0.92 -1.38 -3.10
CA GLY A 412 0.44 -1.93 -3.10
C GLY A 412 0.84 -2.64 -1.80
N GLU A 413 0.03 -2.58 -0.76
CA GLU A 413 0.29 -3.15 0.58
C GLU A 413 -0.80 -4.17 0.98
N GLU A 414 -1.41 -4.81 -0.04
CA GLU A 414 -2.50 -5.77 0.12
C GLU A 414 -2.10 -6.96 0.99
N SER A 415 -0.86 -7.45 0.88
CA SER A 415 -0.36 -8.57 1.69
C SER A 415 -0.40 -8.27 3.19
N SER A 416 0.06 -7.08 3.59
CA SER A 416 0.04 -6.61 4.98
C SER A 416 -1.40 -6.53 5.52
N LEU A 417 -2.30 -5.94 4.73
CA LEU A 417 -3.73 -5.81 5.07
C LEU A 417 -4.43 -7.17 5.13
N PHE A 418 -4.09 -8.08 4.22
CA PHE A 418 -4.63 -9.43 4.18
C PHE A 418 -4.24 -10.24 5.42
N ILE A 419 -2.95 -10.26 5.77
CA ILE A 419 -2.44 -10.93 6.97
C ILE A 419 -3.14 -10.39 8.22
N TRP A 420 -3.26 -9.07 8.36
CA TRP A 420 -3.96 -8.49 9.51
C TRP A 420 -5.43 -8.91 9.60
N ASN A 421 -6.13 -9.03 8.47
CA ASN A 421 -7.51 -9.53 8.46
C ASN A 421 -7.59 -11.01 8.88
N ILE A 422 -6.63 -11.86 8.48
CA ILE A 422 -6.58 -13.26 8.94
C ILE A 422 -6.38 -13.32 10.44
N VAL A 423 -5.35 -12.62 10.95
CA VAL A 423 -5.02 -12.65 12.37
C VAL A 423 -6.20 -12.15 13.20
N THR A 424 -6.85 -11.07 12.77
CA THR A 424 -8.03 -10.51 13.47
C THR A 424 -9.15 -11.54 13.55
N PHE A 425 -9.47 -12.21 12.45
CA PHE A 425 -10.51 -13.25 12.45
C PHE A 425 -10.15 -14.41 13.37
N LEU A 426 -8.94 -14.96 13.25
CA LEU A 426 -8.50 -16.10 14.06
C LEU A 426 -8.38 -15.76 15.55
N PHE A 427 -7.95 -14.53 15.88
CA PHE A 427 -7.88 -14.04 17.25
C PHE A 427 -9.26 -13.95 17.89
N ILE A 428 -10.23 -13.32 17.22
CA ILE A 428 -11.60 -13.23 17.75
C ILE A 428 -12.23 -14.61 17.86
N ASP A 429 -11.95 -15.48 16.88
CA ASP A 429 -12.42 -16.85 16.92
C ASP A 429 -11.85 -17.66 18.09
N ALA A 430 -10.56 -17.50 18.37
CA ALA A 430 -9.88 -18.16 19.48
C ALA A 430 -10.42 -17.73 20.86
N LEU A 431 -10.99 -16.53 20.96
CA LEU A 431 -11.60 -16.00 22.19
C LEU A 431 -13.07 -16.37 22.35
N ALA A 432 -13.84 -16.29 21.26
CA ALA A 432 -15.30 -16.41 21.31
C ALA A 432 -15.84 -17.76 20.81
N SER A 433 -14.98 -18.59 20.19
CA SER A 433 -15.34 -19.84 19.54
C SER A 433 -16.52 -19.71 18.57
N ASN A 434 -16.62 -18.57 17.87
CA ASN A 434 -17.73 -18.25 17.00
C ASN A 434 -17.29 -17.50 15.73
N TYR A 435 -17.43 -18.17 14.58
CA TYR A 435 -17.01 -17.67 13.26
C TYR A 435 -17.87 -16.51 12.77
N ILE A 436 -19.13 -16.45 13.20
CA ILE A 436 -20.06 -15.36 12.86
C ILE A 436 -19.58 -14.09 13.56
N LEU A 437 -19.32 -14.19 14.87
CA LEU A 437 -18.79 -13.05 15.64
C LEU A 437 -17.41 -12.62 15.11
N ALA A 438 -16.52 -13.57 14.83
CA ALA A 438 -15.22 -13.31 14.23
C ALA A 438 -15.33 -12.55 12.90
N THR A 439 -16.26 -12.94 12.04
CA THR A 439 -16.54 -12.23 10.79
C THR A 439 -17.01 -10.81 11.02
N VAL A 440 -18.02 -10.62 11.87
CA VAL A 440 -18.60 -9.29 12.13
C VAL A 440 -17.57 -8.34 12.71
N ILE A 441 -16.81 -8.78 13.71
CA ILE A 441 -15.77 -7.93 14.34
C ILE A 441 -14.65 -7.63 13.35
N THR A 442 -14.21 -8.61 12.55
CA THR A 442 -13.19 -8.37 11.50
C THR A 442 -13.67 -7.33 10.48
N TYR A 443 -14.93 -7.40 10.06
CA TYR A 443 -15.52 -6.41 9.16
C TYR A 443 -15.54 -5.00 9.78
N ILE A 444 -15.99 -4.89 11.03
CA ILE A 444 -16.05 -3.61 11.75
C ILE A 444 -14.65 -3.00 11.88
N LEU A 445 -13.66 -3.77 12.36
CA LEU A 445 -12.30 -3.28 12.53
C LEU A 445 -11.68 -2.86 11.19
N ASN A 446 -11.84 -3.66 10.13
CA ASN A 446 -11.36 -3.28 8.79
C ASN A 446 -12.02 -1.99 8.28
N SER A 447 -13.32 -1.81 8.54
CA SER A 447 -14.07 -0.60 8.18
C SER A 447 -13.55 0.63 8.94
N ILE A 448 -13.25 0.48 10.24
CA ILE A 448 -12.64 1.53 11.06
C ILE A 448 -11.27 1.93 10.50
N PHE A 449 -10.37 0.97 10.27
CA PHE A 449 -9.03 1.28 9.74
C PHE A 449 -9.08 1.91 8.34
N THR A 450 -10.01 1.46 7.49
CA THR A 450 -10.24 2.07 6.17
C THR A 450 -10.76 3.50 6.32
N GLY A 451 -11.70 3.75 7.24
CA GLY A 451 -12.22 5.09 7.54
C GLY A 451 -11.14 6.05 8.07
N ILE A 452 -10.28 5.56 8.98
CA ILE A 452 -9.11 6.28 9.49
C ILE A 452 -8.20 6.65 8.32
N ARG A 453 -7.80 5.69 7.49
CA ARG A 453 -6.93 5.94 6.33
C ARG A 453 -7.55 6.95 5.34
N LYS A 454 -8.84 6.86 5.05
CA LYS A 454 -9.56 7.82 4.18
C LYS A 454 -9.53 9.22 4.78
N SER A 455 -9.86 9.36 6.06
CA SER A 455 -9.91 10.66 6.75
C SER A 455 -8.54 11.34 6.78
N PHE A 456 -7.51 10.62 7.23
CA PHE A 456 -6.14 11.16 7.27
C PHE A 456 -5.56 11.37 5.87
N GLY A 457 -5.87 10.50 4.91
CA GLY A 457 -5.47 10.63 3.51
C GLY A 457 -6.03 11.88 2.83
N ARG A 458 -7.34 12.09 2.92
CA ARG A 458 -8.04 13.29 2.45
C ARG A 458 -7.51 14.56 3.11
N ARG A 459 -7.25 14.50 4.42
CA ARG A 459 -6.65 15.62 5.17
C ARG A 459 -5.23 15.92 4.70
N ASN A 460 -4.42 14.89 4.44
CA ASN A 460 -3.07 15.06 3.91
C ASN A 460 -3.14 15.71 2.52
N LEU A 461 -3.88 15.09 1.59
CA LEU A 461 -4.02 15.57 0.21
C LEU A 461 -4.43 17.05 0.16
N SER A 462 -5.53 17.40 0.82
CA SER A 462 -6.02 18.78 0.87
C SER A 462 -5.00 19.78 1.44
N ARG A 463 -4.23 19.37 2.45
CA ARG A 463 -3.18 20.23 3.03
C ARG A 463 -1.97 20.39 2.10
N LYS A 464 -1.70 19.42 1.24
CA LYS A 464 -0.51 19.41 0.39
C LYS A 464 -0.75 20.01 -0.99
N THR A 465 -1.97 19.98 -1.51
CA THR A 465 -2.25 20.31 -2.92
C THR A 465 -3.13 21.53 -3.16
N LEU A 466 -3.40 22.38 -2.15
CA LEU A 466 -4.38 23.51 -2.17
C LEU A 466 -5.84 23.13 -2.37
N ILE A 467 -6.14 21.86 -2.58
CA ILE A 467 -7.48 21.45 -2.97
C ILE A 467 -8.36 21.44 -1.71
N PRO A 468 -9.45 22.22 -1.70
CA PRO A 468 -10.35 22.23 -0.55
C PRO A 468 -10.93 20.84 -0.33
N ARG A 469 -11.06 20.44 0.94
CA ARG A 469 -11.58 19.11 1.29
C ARG A 469 -12.95 18.81 0.70
N ASN A 470 -13.75 19.83 0.39
CA ASN A 470 -15.10 19.68 -0.15
C ASN A 470 -15.11 19.10 -1.56
N PHE A 471 -14.00 19.23 -2.30
CA PHE A 471 -13.82 18.65 -3.63
C PHE A 471 -13.23 17.24 -3.60
N LEU A 472 -12.83 16.74 -2.43
CA LEU A 472 -12.31 15.40 -2.24
C LEU A 472 -13.43 14.54 -1.65
N ILE A 473 -14.12 13.81 -2.53
CA ILE A 473 -15.31 13.02 -2.18
C ILE A 473 -14.90 11.63 -1.67
#